data_AF-A0A7C0Y8L5-F1
#
_entry.id   AF-A0A7C0Y8L5-F1
#
_cell.length_a   1.000
_cell.length_b   1.000
_cell.length_c   1.000
_cell.angle_alpha   90.00
_cell.angle_beta   90.00
_cell.angle_gamma   90.00
#
_symmetry.space_group_name_H-M   'P 1'
#
loop_
_entity.id
_entity.type
_entity.pdbx_description
1 polymer ?
#
loop_
_entity_poly.entity_id
_entity_poly.type
_entity_poly.pdbx_seq_one_letter_code
_entity_poly.pdbx_strand_id
1 'polypeptide(L)'
;MVEATATEIFQTLVRAFPVCTSSDEFYYFPQLPPNPHWCQWDDFSPSTIQDLTHKISQWKEELTRQKKEADSLDLAIDISILHRLISTLQEELTQVRLHESQPT
;
A
#
# COMPACT_ATOMS: atom_id res chain seq x y z
N MET A 1 -6.07 -2.72 16.63
CA MET A 1 -6.16 -1.25 16.49
C MET A 1 -5.77 -0.90 15.07
N VAL A 2 -6.46 0.06 14.43
CA VAL A 2 -6.20 0.45 13.04
C VAL A 2 -4.74 0.83 12.77
N GLU A 3 -4.09 1.44 13.76
CA GLU A 3 -2.69 1.85 13.71
C GLU A 3 -1.75 0.67 13.45
N ALA A 4 -2.04 -0.50 13.99
CA ALA A 4 -1.23 -1.71 13.76
C ALA A 4 -1.35 -2.17 12.31
N THR A 5 -2.57 -2.20 11.76
CA THR A 5 -2.82 -2.53 10.35
C THR A 5 -2.17 -1.50 9.43
N ALA A 6 -2.31 -0.21 9.71
CA ALA A 6 -1.66 0.87 8.96
C ALA A 6 -0.12 0.74 8.97
N THR A 7 0.45 0.46 10.15
CA THR A 7 1.89 0.27 10.31
C THR A 7 2.39 -0.92 9.49
N GLU A 8 1.68 -2.04 9.52
CA GLU A 8 2.04 -3.22 8.73
C GLU A 8 1.97 -2.96 7.22
N ILE A 9 0.93 -2.26 6.76
CA ILE A 9 0.79 -1.82 5.37
C ILE A 9 2.01 -1.00 4.97
N PHE A 10 2.28 0.08 5.70
CA PHE A 10 3.36 1.01 5.35
C PHE A 10 4.74 0.37 5.40
N GLN A 11 5.02 -0.47 6.40
CA GLN A 11 6.28 -1.21 6.47
C GLN A 11 6.45 -2.20 5.31
N THR A 12 5.36 -2.86 4.90
CA THR A 12 5.40 -3.75 3.74
C THR A 12 5.67 -2.96 2.46
N LEU A 13 5.01 -1.81 2.29
CA LEU A 13 5.19 -0.95 1.12
C LEU A 13 6.60 -0.34 1.04
N VAL A 14 7.14 0.18 2.13
CA VAL A 14 8.53 0.72 2.17
C VAL A 14 9.56 -0.36 1.86
N ARG A 15 9.31 -1.60 2.27
CA ARG A 15 10.21 -2.72 2.00
C ARG A 15 10.17 -3.15 0.53
N ALA A 16 8.98 -3.20 -0.06
CA ALA A 16 8.80 -3.65 -1.45
C ALA A 16 9.12 -2.53 -2.45
N PHE A 17 8.78 -1.27 -2.10
CA PHE A 17 8.87 -0.13 -3.00
C PHE A 17 9.51 1.11 -2.32
N PRO A 18 10.78 1.01 -1.89
CA PRO A 18 11.47 2.11 -1.20
C PRO A 18 11.62 3.39 -2.05
N VAL A 19 11.69 3.28 -3.38
CA VAL A 19 11.81 4.44 -4.28
C VAL A 19 10.44 5.07 -4.50
N CYS A 20 9.42 4.29 -4.91
CA CYS A 20 8.08 4.85 -5.10
C CYS A 20 7.49 5.48 -3.84
N THR A 21 7.79 4.96 -2.64
CA THR A 21 7.26 5.52 -1.38
C THR A 21 8.02 6.76 -0.88
N SER A 22 9.21 7.05 -1.42
CA SER A 22 10.02 8.21 -1.01
C SER A 22 10.03 9.35 -2.04
N SER A 23 9.41 9.16 -3.20
CA SER A 23 9.32 10.14 -4.28
C SER A 23 7.88 10.65 -4.44
N ASP A 24 7.74 11.94 -4.78
CA ASP A 24 6.46 12.58 -5.09
C ASP A 24 6.01 12.34 -6.54
N GLU A 25 6.86 11.75 -7.39
CA GLU A 25 6.54 11.40 -8.78
C GLU A 25 5.56 10.22 -8.89
N PHE A 26 5.40 9.43 -7.82
CA PHE A 26 4.55 8.24 -7.78
C PHE A 26 3.26 8.47 -6.99
N TYR A 27 2.32 9.18 -7.61
CA TYR A 27 1.08 9.66 -7.00
C TYR A 27 0.22 8.62 -6.27
N TYR A 28 0.30 7.35 -6.66
CA TYR A 28 -0.49 6.26 -6.07
C TYR A 28 0.18 5.56 -4.90
N PHE A 29 1.45 5.88 -4.63
CA PHE A 29 2.17 5.38 -3.47
C PHE A 29 2.04 6.38 -2.30
N PRO A 30 1.87 5.88 -1.06
CA PRO A 30 1.95 6.76 0.11
C PRO A 30 3.36 7.34 0.22
N GLN A 31 3.43 8.63 0.56
CA GLN A 31 4.68 9.29 0.91
C GLN A 31 5.08 8.86 2.32
N LEU A 32 6.12 8.04 2.41
CA LEU A 32 6.63 7.49 3.65
C LEU A 32 8.09 7.92 3.85
N PRO A 33 8.56 8.02 5.10
CA PRO A 33 9.94 8.35 5.36
C PRO A 33 10.90 7.40 4.63
N PRO A 34 11.97 7.91 4.00
CA PRO A 34 12.88 7.09 3.23
C PRO A 34 13.50 6.01 4.11
N ASN A 35 13.58 4.80 3.58
CA ASN A 35 14.29 3.70 4.20
C ASN A 35 15.79 4.08 4.31
N PRO A 36 16.44 3.95 5.48
CA PRO A 36 17.87 4.24 5.65
C PRO A 36 18.78 3.41 4.73
N HIS A 37 18.26 2.33 4.13
CA HIS A 37 18.95 1.52 3.13
C HIS A 37 18.74 2.08 1.71
N TRP A 38 19.42 3.18 1.41
CA TRP A 38 19.46 3.90 0.12
C TRP A 38 19.94 3.07 -1.10
N CYS A 39 20.25 1.79 -0.91
CA CYS A 39 20.72 0.87 -1.95
C CYS A 39 19.65 -0.13 -2.44
N GLN A 40 18.40 -0.04 -1.95
CA GLN A 40 17.32 -0.93 -2.36
C GLN A 40 16.46 -0.29 -3.46
N TRP A 41 16.24 -1.03 -4.55
CA TRP A 41 15.31 -0.67 -5.61
C TRP A 41 13.94 -1.30 -5.36
N ASP A 42 12.92 -0.72 -5.99
CA ASP A 42 11.57 -1.27 -6.00
C ASP A 42 11.53 -2.68 -6.62
N ASP A 43 10.80 -3.58 -5.96
CA ASP A 43 10.63 -4.96 -6.39
C ASP A 43 9.24 -5.17 -7.01
N PHE A 44 9.18 -5.01 -8.33
CA PHE A 44 8.00 -5.31 -9.14
C PHE A 44 8.00 -6.75 -9.66
N SER A 45 8.75 -7.68 -9.05
CA SER A 45 8.72 -9.07 -9.47
C SER A 45 7.32 -9.68 -9.30
N PRO A 46 6.91 -10.60 -10.19
CA PRO A 46 5.58 -11.20 -10.11
C PRO A 46 5.27 -11.85 -8.75
N SER A 47 6.27 -12.44 -8.11
CA SER A 47 6.16 -13.01 -6.75
C SER A 47 5.82 -11.93 -5.72
N THR A 48 6.51 -10.80 -5.73
CA THR A 48 6.30 -9.71 -4.77
C THR A 48 4.93 -9.07 -4.98
N ILE A 49 4.50 -8.88 -6.24
CA ILE A 49 3.16 -8.38 -6.55
C ILE A 49 2.08 -9.38 -6.10
N GLN A 50 2.28 -10.68 -6.30
CA GLN A 50 1.34 -11.71 -5.86
C GLN A 50 1.21 -11.75 -4.32
N ASP A 51 2.33 -11.75 -3.62
CA ASP A 51 2.37 -11.76 -2.15
C ASP A 51 1.70 -10.50 -1.57
N LEU A 52 2.00 -9.33 -2.15
CA LEU A 52 1.37 -8.09 -1.75
C LEU A 52 -0.14 -8.10 -2.03
N THR A 53 -0.56 -8.62 -3.17
CA THR A 53 -1.98 -8.74 -3.51
C THR A 53 -2.73 -9.61 -2.49
N HIS A 54 -2.12 -10.70 -2.04
CA HIS A 54 -2.68 -11.56 -1.00
C HIS A 54 -2.82 -10.80 0.33
N LYS A 55 -1.76 -10.09 0.75
CA LYS A 55 -1.79 -9.25 1.96
C LYS A 55 -2.84 -8.14 1.88
N ILE A 56 -2.98 -7.48 0.73
CA ILE A 56 -3.99 -6.43 0.53
C ILE A 56 -5.40 -6.99 0.73
N SER A 57 -5.70 -8.19 0.23
CA SER A 57 -7.00 -8.83 0.50
C SER A 57 -7.24 -9.03 1.99
N GLN A 58 -6.25 -9.53 2.74
CA GLN A 58 -6.34 -9.71 4.19
C GLN A 58 -6.55 -8.38 4.92
N TRP A 59 -5.79 -7.34 4.56
CA TRP A 59 -5.95 -6.00 5.15
C TRP A 59 -7.31 -5.38 4.83
N LYS A 60 -7.87 -5.59 3.64
CA LYS A 60 -9.20 -5.08 3.29
C LYS A 60 -10.29 -5.72 4.15
N GLU A 61 -10.20 -7.02 4.40
CA GLU A 61 -11.10 -7.72 5.32
C GLU A 61 -10.97 -7.21 6.75
N GLU A 62 -9.73 -7.05 7.22
CA GLU A 62 -9.41 -6.50 8.54
C GLU A 62 -9.98 -5.09 8.72
N LEU A 63 -9.69 -4.18 7.77
CA LEU A 63 -10.18 -2.80 7.79
C LEU A 63 -11.71 -2.75 7.71
N THR A 64 -12.34 -3.63 6.93
CA THR A 64 -13.80 -3.73 6.87
C THR A 64 -14.39 -4.13 8.23
N ARG A 65 -13.72 -5.03 8.96
CA ARG A 65 -14.13 -5.41 10.32
C ARG A 65 -13.94 -4.24 11.29
N GLN A 66 -12.76 -3.64 11.32
CA GLN A 66 -12.45 -2.51 12.19
C GLN A 66 -13.38 -1.31 11.93
N LYS A 67 -13.78 -1.06 10.69
CA LYS A 67 -14.74 0.01 10.36
C LYS A 67 -16.11 -0.20 11.00
N LYS A 68 -16.57 -1.45 11.10
CA LYS A 68 -17.84 -1.78 11.76
C LYS A 68 -17.77 -1.59 13.27
N GLU A 69 -16.57 -1.74 13.83
CA GLU A 69 -16.27 -1.60 15.26
C GLU A 69 -15.82 -0.18 15.64
N ALA A 70 -15.74 0.74 14.67
CA ALA A 70 -15.28 2.11 14.90
C ALA A 70 -16.23 2.85 15.84
N ASP A 71 -15.66 3.47 16.88
CA ASP A 71 -16.37 4.21 17.92
C ASP A 71 -16.59 5.69 17.57
N SER A 72 -15.96 6.16 16.49
CA SER A 72 -16.00 7.54 16.04
C SER A 72 -16.04 7.63 14.51
N LEU A 73 -16.62 8.75 14.03
CA LEU A 73 -16.66 9.06 12.61
C LEU A 73 -15.25 9.25 12.04
N ASP A 74 -14.37 9.92 12.78
CA ASP A 74 -12.99 10.18 12.36
C ASP A 74 -12.23 8.86 12.12
N LEU A 75 -12.32 7.92 13.07
CA LEU A 75 -11.74 6.58 12.90
C LEU A 75 -12.32 5.84 11.69
N ALA A 76 -13.63 5.92 11.46
CA ALA A 76 -14.26 5.30 10.30
C ALA A 76 -13.82 5.94 8.96
N ILE A 77 -13.53 7.25 8.96
CA ILE A 77 -12.98 7.97 7.82
C ILE A 77 -11.54 7.51 7.56
N ASP A 78 -10.69 7.47 8.58
CA ASP A 78 -9.29 7.02 8.45
C ASP A 78 -9.20 5.61 7.87
N ILE A 79 -10.03 4.69 8.38
CA ILE A 79 -10.11 3.32 7.85
C ILE A 79 -10.56 3.32 6.38
N SER A 80 -11.49 4.19 6.00
CA SER A 80 -11.97 4.30 4.62
C SER A 80 -10.90 4.84 3.68
N ILE A 81 -10.11 5.82 4.14
CA ILE A 81 -8.97 6.38 3.39
C ILE A 81 -7.92 5.29 3.17
N LEU A 82 -7.54 4.57 4.23
CA LEU A 82 -6.56 3.49 4.15
C LEU A 82 -7.03 2.34 3.23
N HIS A 83 -8.29 1.95 3.34
CA HIS A 83 -8.89 0.95 2.45
C HIS A 83 -8.89 1.41 0.99
N ARG A 84 -9.20 2.69 0.72
CA ARG A 84 -9.14 3.25 -0.64
C ARG A 84 -7.72 3.24 -1.18
N LEU A 85 -6.75 3.67 -0.38
CA LEU A 85 -5.33 3.68 -0.74
C LEU A 85 -4.84 2.31 -1.19
N ILE A 86 -5.02 1.27 -0.37
CA ILE A 86 -4.54 -0.08 -0.73
C ILE A 86 -5.33 -0.69 -1.90
N SER A 87 -6.59 -0.30 -2.08
CA SER A 87 -7.39 -0.76 -3.22
C SER A 87 -6.90 -0.14 -4.54
N THR A 88 -6.60 1.16 -4.53
CA THR A 88 -6.04 1.85 -5.69
C THR A 88 -4.65 1.31 -6.02
N LEU A 89 -3.79 1.11 -5.02
CA LEU A 89 -2.46 0.55 -5.25
C LEU A 89 -2.53 -0.87 -5.86
N GLN A 90 -3.45 -1.71 -5.37
CA GLN A 90 -3.69 -3.03 -5.95
C GLN A 90 -4.09 -2.94 -7.44
N GLU A 91 -4.96 -1.99 -7.80
CA GLU A 91 -5.40 -1.77 -9.18
C GLU A 91 -4.24 -1.36 -10.08
N GLU A 92 -3.42 -0.39 -9.65
CA GLU A 92 -2.24 0.06 -10.39
C GLU A 92 -1.21 -1.07 -10.61
N LEU A 93 -1.01 -1.92 -9.60
CA LEU A 93 -0.05 -3.02 -9.67
C LEU A 93 -0.56 -4.25 -10.44
N THR A 94 -1.87 -4.47 -10.55
CA THR A 94 -2.40 -5.73 -11.10
C THR A 94 -3.21 -5.57 -12.37
N GLN A 95 -3.78 -4.39 -12.61
CA GLN A 95 -4.64 -4.11 -13.77
C GLN A 95 -3.99 -3.11 -14.70
N VAL A 96 -3.55 -1.96 -14.19
CA VAL A 96 -2.92 -0.92 -15.02
C VAL A 96 -1.51 -1.33 -15.44
N ARG A 97 -0.72 -1.86 -14.49
CA ARG A 97 0.60 -2.45 -14.71
C ARG A 97 1.57 -1.53 -15.48
N LEU A 98 1.59 -0.25 -15.12
CA LEU A 98 2.51 0.72 -15.73
C LEU A 98 3.98 0.29 -15.62
N HIS A 99 4.34 -0.43 -14.55
CA HIS A 99 5.67 -0.99 -14.35
C HIS A 99 6.06 -2.06 -15.39
N GLU A 100 5.10 -2.68 -16.08
CA GLU A 100 5.35 -3.64 -17.18
C GLU A 100 5.46 -2.93 -18.55
N SER A 101 5.12 -1.65 -18.63
CA SER A 101 5.06 -0.90 -19.88
C SER A 101 6.32 -0.04 -20.04
N GLN A 102 7.15 -0.32 -21.06
CA GLN A 102 8.19 0.65 -21.46
C GLN A 102 7.56 1.80 -22.26
N PRO A 103 7.97 3.06 -22.03
CA PRO A 103 7.70 4.13 -22.98
C PRO A 103 8.36 3.78 -24.32
N THR A 104 7.58 3.74 -25.39
CA THR A 104 8.07 3.61 -26.77
C THR A 104 8.67 4.91 -27.27
#